data_AF-A0A525WDX3-F1
#
_entry.id   AF-A0A525WDX3-F1
#
_cell.length_a   1.000
_cell.length_b   1.000
_cell.length_c   1.000
_cell.angle_alpha   90.00
_cell.angle_beta   90.00
_cell.angle_gamma   90.00
#
_symmetry.space_group_name_H-M   'P 1'
#
loop_
_entity.id
_entity.type
_entity.pdbx_description
1 polymer ?
#
loop_
_entity_poly.entity_id
_entity_poly.type
_entity_poly.pdbx_seq_one_letter_code
_entity_poly.pdbx_strand_id
1 'polypeptide(L)'
;MTVNRATITSAWETHCSEGWPTFASPNQGQLMTLDTVISGCVVFFLDSPEGLDHQRVEILKDCLADLEEVTSELETDCQPYFVRLHRLGELLLATTVTA
;
A
#
# COMPACT_ATOMS: atom_id res chain seq x y z
N MET A 1 12.18 9.87 12.35
CA MET A 1 10.81 10.42 12.34
C MET A 1 9.88 9.32 12.80
N THR A 2 9.09 9.54 13.84
CA THR A 2 8.07 8.58 14.28
C THR A 2 6.94 8.57 13.26
N VAL A 3 6.63 7.40 12.69
CA VAL A 3 5.45 7.26 11.82
C VAL A 3 4.22 7.41 12.72
N ASN A 4 3.36 8.36 12.39
CA ASN A 4 2.11 8.59 13.11
C ASN A 4 0.93 8.56 12.14
N ARG A 5 -0.28 8.46 12.70
CA ARG A 5 -1.53 8.33 11.93
C ARG A 5 -1.76 9.49 10.95
N ALA A 6 -1.33 10.70 11.29
CA ALA A 6 -1.46 11.87 10.40
C ALA A 6 -0.57 11.72 9.15
N THR A 7 0.65 11.19 9.31
CA THR A 7 1.53 10.88 8.17
C THR A 7 0.88 9.87 7.22
N ILE A 8 0.27 8.80 7.75
CA ILE A 8 -0.42 7.78 6.95
C ILE A 8 -1.65 8.36 6.26
N THR A 9 -2.41 9.21 6.96
CA THR A 9 -3.59 9.89 6.40
C THR A 9 -3.21 10.74 5.20
N SER A 10 -2.19 11.60 5.33
CA SER A 10 -1.74 12.46 4.22
C SER A 10 -1.19 11.67 3.03
N ALA A 11 -0.46 10.57 3.30
CA ALA A 11 0.01 9.68 2.25
C ALA A 11 -1.15 8.99 1.51
N TRP A 12 -2.20 8.59 2.25
CA TRP A 12 -3.39 7.96 1.70
C TRP A 12 -4.18 8.92 0.82
N GLU A 13 -4.44 10.14 1.30
CA GLU A 13 -5.11 11.20 0.53
C GLU A 13 -4.37 11.49 -0.78
N THR A 14 -3.05 11.57 -0.73
CA THR A 14 -2.21 11.77 -1.92
C THR A 14 -2.36 10.61 -2.90
N HIS A 15 -2.29 9.36 -2.42
CA HIS A 15 -2.46 8.17 -3.26
C HIS A 15 -3.84 8.14 -3.95
N CYS A 16 -4.91 8.42 -3.21
CA CYS A 16 -6.27 8.47 -3.77
C CYS A 16 -6.45 9.57 -4.82
N SER A 17 -5.79 10.72 -4.64
CA SER A 17 -5.98 11.88 -5.52
C SER A 17 -5.48 11.68 -6.96
N GLU A 18 -4.50 10.79 -7.13
CA GLU A 18 -3.85 10.53 -8.43
C GLU A 18 -4.56 9.45 -9.26
N GLY A 19 -5.42 8.66 -8.62
CA GLY A 19 -6.22 7.61 -9.27
C GLY A 19 -5.41 6.47 -9.88
N TRP A 20 -6.12 5.44 -10.34
CA TRP A 20 -5.51 4.27 -10.97
C TRP A 20 -4.85 4.64 -12.32
N PRO A 21 -3.58 4.25 -12.57
CA PRO A 21 -2.87 4.64 -13.79
C PRO A 21 -3.37 3.89 -15.02
N THR A 22 -3.16 4.48 -16.20
CA THR A 22 -3.38 3.78 -17.48
C THR A 22 -2.07 3.09 -17.90
N PHE A 23 -2.10 1.77 -18.07
CA PHE A 23 -0.95 0.96 -18.52
C PHE A 23 -1.44 -0.38 -19.06
N ALA A 24 -0.56 -1.12 -19.75
CA ALA A 24 -0.80 -2.49 -20.19
C ALA A 24 0.19 -3.44 -19.51
N SER A 25 -0.30 -4.49 -18.85
CA SER A 25 0.52 -5.52 -18.24
C SER A 25 -0.24 -6.84 -18.20
N PRO A 26 0.42 -7.99 -18.44
CA PRO A 26 -0.20 -9.30 -18.20
C PRO A 26 -0.61 -9.48 -16.73
N ASN A 27 0.00 -8.73 -15.81
CA ASN A 27 -0.24 -8.82 -14.37
C ASN A 27 -1.25 -7.79 -13.87
N GLN A 28 -2.02 -7.12 -14.75
CA GLN A 28 -2.97 -6.07 -14.35
C GLN A 28 -3.98 -6.56 -13.31
N GLY A 29 -4.51 -7.78 -13.44
CA GLY A 29 -5.44 -8.35 -12.46
C GLY A 29 -4.81 -8.57 -11.08
N GLN A 30 -3.54 -8.97 -11.04
CA GLN A 30 -2.77 -9.11 -9.80
C GLN A 30 -2.54 -7.73 -9.16
N LEU A 31 -2.13 -6.73 -9.94
CA LEU A 31 -1.92 -5.35 -9.46
C LEU A 31 -3.21 -4.75 -8.88
N MET A 32 -4.38 -5.00 -9.49
CA MET A 32 -5.68 -4.57 -8.93
C MET A 32 -6.00 -5.26 -7.60
N THR A 33 -5.63 -6.54 -7.48
CA THR A 33 -5.82 -7.30 -6.24
C THR A 33 -4.94 -6.75 -5.12
N LEU A 34 -3.65 -6.53 -5.40
CA LEU A 34 -2.69 -5.94 -4.48
C LEU A 34 -3.13 -4.55 -4.01
N ASP A 35 -3.56 -3.70 -4.94
CA ASP A 35 -4.11 -2.39 -4.64
C ASP A 35 -5.31 -2.44 -3.70
N THR A 36 -6.27 -3.33 -3.99
CA THR A 36 -7.47 -3.51 -3.17
C THR A 36 -7.13 -3.97 -1.75
N VAL A 37 -6.22 -4.95 -1.62
CA VAL A 37 -5.86 -5.52 -0.32
C VAL A 37 -5.06 -4.52 0.52
N ILE A 38 -4.06 -3.86 -0.07
CA ILE A 38 -3.25 -2.85 0.63
C ILE A 38 -4.13 -1.65 1.02
N SER A 39 -4.96 -1.15 0.11
CA SER A 39 -5.91 -0.07 0.39
C SER A 39 -6.89 -0.45 1.50
N GLY A 40 -7.40 -1.68 1.50
CA GLY A 40 -8.24 -2.19 2.59
C GLY A 40 -7.53 -2.21 3.94
N CYS A 41 -6.22 -2.50 3.98
CA CYS A 41 -5.42 -2.38 5.20
C CYS A 41 -5.25 -0.93 5.65
N VAL A 42 -5.04 0.01 4.71
CA VAL A 42 -4.96 1.45 5.03
C VAL A 42 -6.27 1.94 5.63
N VAL A 43 -7.41 1.66 4.99
CA VAL A 43 -8.73 2.06 5.47
C VAL A 43 -9.01 1.46 6.84
N PHE A 44 -8.77 0.16 7.02
CA PHE A 44 -8.94 -0.50 8.31
C PHE A 44 -8.09 0.16 9.41
N PHE A 45 -6.81 0.43 9.12
CA PHE A 45 -5.95 1.12 10.07
C PHE A 45 -6.51 2.48 10.43
N LEU A 46 -6.94 3.29 9.45
CA LEU A 46 -7.45 4.64 9.68
C LEU A 46 -8.76 4.67 10.48
N ASP A 47 -9.64 3.68 10.27
CA ASP A 47 -10.92 3.54 10.98
C ASP A 47 -10.79 2.91 12.38
N SER A 48 -9.71 2.14 12.61
CA SER A 48 -9.46 1.43 13.88
C SER A 48 -8.46 2.16 14.77
N PRO A 49 -8.82 2.58 16.01
CA PRO A 49 -7.87 3.17 16.94
C PRO A 49 -6.77 2.19 17.37
N GLU A 50 -7.04 0.88 17.38
CA GLU A 50 -6.10 -0.18 17.77
C GLU A 50 -5.02 -0.45 16.72
N GLY A 51 -5.18 0.05 15.49
CA GLY A 51 -4.25 -0.20 14.38
C GLY A 51 -4.50 -1.54 13.68
N LEU A 52 -3.47 -2.10 13.04
CA LEU A 52 -3.57 -3.38 12.33
C LEU A 52 -3.49 -4.57 13.28
N ASP A 53 -4.33 -5.59 13.05
CA ASP A 53 -4.20 -6.89 13.69
C ASP A 53 -3.09 -7.74 13.04
N HIS A 54 -2.71 -8.83 13.71
CA HIS A 54 -1.64 -9.72 13.25
C HIS A 54 -1.91 -10.32 11.87
N GLN A 55 -3.16 -10.68 11.57
CA GLN A 55 -3.51 -11.27 10.27
C GLN A 55 -3.28 -10.26 9.13
N ARG A 56 -3.69 -9.00 9.32
CA ARG A 56 -3.47 -7.92 8.35
C ARG A 56 -2.00 -7.58 8.18
N VAL A 57 -1.20 -7.68 9.24
CA VAL A 57 0.26 -7.49 9.16
C VAL A 57 0.90 -8.54 8.24
N GLU A 58 0.56 -9.82 8.40
CA GLU A 58 1.12 -10.87 7.56
C GLU A 58 0.65 -10.75 6.10
N ILE A 59 -0.65 -10.50 5.88
CA ILE A 59 -1.20 -10.22 4.53
C ILE A 59 -0.46 -9.05 3.86
N LEU A 60 -0.20 -7.97 4.61
CA LEU A 60 0.44 -6.79 4.06
C LEU A 60 1.91 -7.06 3.68
N LYS A 61 2.64 -7.86 4.45
CA LYS A 61 4.01 -8.27 4.09
C LYS A 61 4.05 -9.05 2.79
N ASP A 62 3.16 -10.04 2.65
CA ASP A 62 3.06 -10.86 1.43
C ASP A 62 2.71 -9.99 0.22
N CYS A 63 1.73 -9.10 0.38
CA CYS A 63 1.33 -8.18 -0.69
C CYS A 63 2.45 -7.21 -1.10
N LEU A 64 3.29 -6.75 -0.17
CA LEU A 64 4.40 -5.86 -0.51
C LEU A 64 5.50 -6.58 -1.28
N ALA A 65 5.82 -7.83 -0.90
CA ALA A 65 6.77 -8.66 -1.64
C ALA A 65 6.28 -8.92 -3.08
N ASP A 66 5.01 -9.31 -3.23
CA ASP A 66 4.39 -9.52 -4.54
C ASP A 66 4.36 -8.22 -5.36
N LEU A 67 4.07 -7.07 -4.72
CA LEU A 67 4.04 -5.78 -5.39
C LEU A 67 5.42 -5.38 -5.91
N GLU A 68 6.48 -5.57 -5.12
CA GLU A 68 7.86 -5.30 -5.56
C GLU A 68 8.24 -6.18 -6.77
N GLU A 69 7.93 -7.47 -6.73
CA GLU A 69 8.18 -8.40 -7.84
C GLU A 69 7.48 -7.95 -9.13
N VAL A 70 6.16 -7.72 -9.05
CA VAL A 70 5.32 -7.45 -10.21
C VAL A 70 5.54 -6.05 -10.81
N THR A 71 6.00 -5.09 -10.01
CA THR A 71 6.23 -3.72 -10.46
C THR A 71 7.62 -3.49 -11.07
N SER A 72 8.55 -4.41 -10.86
CA SER A 72 9.92 -4.32 -11.39
C SER A 72 10.00 -4.27 -12.93
N GLU A 73 8.99 -4.82 -13.61
CA GLU A 73 8.90 -4.89 -15.08
C GLU A 73 7.95 -3.84 -15.68
N LEU A 74 7.33 -2.98 -14.86
CA LEU A 74 6.36 -1.99 -15.33
C LEU A 74 7.01 -0.78 -16.00
N GLU A 75 6.30 -0.20 -16.96
CA GLU A 75 6.64 1.07 -17.60
C GLU A 75 6.81 2.19 -16.56
N THR A 76 7.80 3.06 -16.79
CA THR A 76 8.16 4.12 -15.83
C THR A 76 7.01 5.07 -15.50
N ASP A 77 6.06 5.26 -16.42
CA ASP A 77 4.95 6.20 -16.24
C ASP A 77 3.89 5.73 -15.22
N CYS A 78 3.72 4.41 -15.03
CA CYS A 78 2.78 3.87 -14.05
C CYS A 78 3.42 3.52 -12.70
N GLN A 79 4.76 3.43 -12.64
CA GLN A 79 5.51 3.16 -11.41
C GLN A 79 5.18 4.11 -10.24
N PRO A 80 4.99 5.44 -10.42
CA PRO A 80 4.74 6.35 -9.30
C PRO A 80 3.51 5.96 -8.47
N TYR A 81 2.47 5.40 -9.09
CA TYR A 81 1.30 4.92 -8.38
C TYR A 81 1.65 3.78 -7.42
N PHE A 82 2.33 2.75 -7.94
CA PHE A 82 2.68 1.57 -7.17
C PHE A 82 3.77 1.83 -6.15
N VAL A 83 4.68 2.78 -6.40
CA VAL A 83 5.63 3.27 -5.39
C VAL A 83 4.90 3.90 -4.21
N ARG A 84 3.86 4.72 -4.45
CA ARG A 84 3.04 5.28 -3.37
C ARG A 84 2.28 4.19 -2.61
N LEU A 85 1.73 3.21 -3.32
CA LEU A 85 1.03 2.07 -2.72
C LEU A 85 1.96 1.24 -1.82
N HIS A 86 3.16 0.91 -2.31
CA HIS A 86 4.19 0.21 -1.55
C HIS A 86 4.57 1.02 -0.30
N ARG A 87 4.79 2.33 -0.46
CA ARG A 87 5.13 3.22 0.64
C ARG A 87 4.05 3.27 1.72
N LEU A 88 2.78 3.22 1.36
CA LEU A 88 1.67 3.13 2.32
C LEU A 88 1.77 1.86 3.16
N GLY A 89 2.03 0.71 2.54
CA GLY A 89 2.22 -0.54 3.26
C GLY A 89 3.43 -0.51 4.20
N GLU A 90 4.56 0.06 3.78
CA GLU A 90 5.72 0.24 4.67
C GLU A 90 5.40 1.11 5.89
N LEU A 91 4.67 2.21 5.69
CA LEU A 91 4.27 3.11 6.77
C LEU A 91 3.37 2.38 7.78
N LEU A 92 2.42 1.57 7.30
CA LEU A 92 1.58 0.74 8.16
C LEU A 92 2.40 -0.27 8.97
N LEU A 93 3.31 -1.02 8.34
CA LEU A 93 4.18 -1.98 9.03
C LEU A 93 5.09 -1.29 10.07
N ALA A 94 5.55 -0.07 9.80
CA ALA A 94 6.34 0.69 10.77
C ALA A 94 5.57 1.00 12.06
N THR A 95 4.23 1.09 12.01
CA THR A 95 3.40 1.28 13.21
C THR A 95 3.32 0.05 14.10
N THR A 96 3.60 -1.15 13.57
CA THR A 96 3.49 -2.41 14.32
C THR A 96 4.82 -2.84 14.94
N VAL A 97 5.94 -2.31 14.44
CA VAL A 97 7.29 -2.54 15.00
C VAL A 97 7.55 -1.65 16.24
N THR A 98 6.73 -0.62 16.43
CA THR A 98 6.83 0.33 17.56
C THR A 98 5.80 0.10 18.68
N ALA A 99 5.03 -0.98 18.61
CA ALA A 99 4.04 -1.37 19.62
C ALA A 99 4.63 -2.35 20.65
#